data_AF-A0A382X476-F1
#
_entry.id   AF-A0A382X476-F1
#
_cell.length_a   1.000
_cell.length_b   1.000
_cell.length_c   1.000
_cell.angle_alpha   90.00
_cell.angle_beta   90.00
_cell.angle_gamma   90.00
#
_symmetry.space_group_name_H-M   'P 1'
#
loop_
_entity.id
_entity.type
_entity.pdbx_description
1 polymer ?
#
loop_
_entity_poly.entity_id
_entity_poly.type
_entity_poly.pdbx_seq_one_letter_code
_entity_poly.pdbx_strand_id
1 'polypeptide(L)'
;MDGYWEQFKTPFLCFAGFSGVGKTTLIERLVTRFHEEHTRIGYYKHDSHRFKMDKAGKDTARVRDAGAGIVVINDPTHFGVLADNDFKQRTVTHALEQCDCILIEGYKQSPFNKIVFLDAEGKLPIPSDSPGIRAIVHQGTGAPEPFIEQGIPLFHRDEIEKIFDFVNGHFKRCASELFGAVFVGGQSTRMGKPKFSLTYDGISGTEKAVKLLSKFCNKVFLSSRADLDMGSLTKINNVERI
;
A
#
# COMPACT_ATOMS: atom_id res chain seq x y z
N MET A 1 28.82 -0.74 6.03
CA MET A 1 27.85 0.07 6.80
C MET A 1 26.52 -0.63 6.65
N ASP A 2 26.11 -1.38 7.67
CA ASP A 2 24.79 -2.02 7.67
C ASP A 2 23.74 -0.91 7.73
N GLY A 3 23.17 -0.58 6.57
CA GLY A 3 22.11 0.40 6.48
C GLY A 3 20.89 -0.12 7.21
N TYR A 4 20.53 0.49 8.34
CA TYR A 4 19.28 0.19 9.03
C TYR A 4 18.12 0.81 8.23
N TRP A 5 17.44 -0.02 7.44
CA TRP A 5 16.24 0.37 6.71
C TRP A 5 15.02 -0.15 7.48
N GLU A 6 14.03 0.71 7.71
CA GLU A 6 12.78 0.29 8.32
C GLU A 6 12.07 -0.69 7.38
N GLN A 7 11.53 -1.76 7.94
CA GLN A 7 10.69 -2.71 7.24
C GLN A 7 9.25 -2.56 7.72
N PHE A 8 8.31 -2.57 6.77
CA PHE A 8 6.88 -2.48 7.05
C PHE A 8 6.20 -3.77 6.59
N LYS A 9 5.17 -4.20 7.31
CA LYS A 9 4.25 -5.25 6.85
C LYS A 9 3.37 -4.76 5.72
N THR A 10 2.95 -3.49 5.80
CA THR A 10 2.19 -2.83 4.75
C THR A 10 3.04 -2.71 3.49
N PRO A 11 2.50 -3.02 2.29
CA PRO A 11 3.22 -2.90 1.03
C PRO A 11 3.80 -1.50 0.84
N PHE A 12 5.07 -1.44 0.42
CA PHE A 12 5.75 -0.17 0.18
C PHE A 12 6.55 -0.16 -1.12
N LEU A 13 6.81 1.04 -1.62
CA LEU A 13 7.64 1.27 -2.81
C LEU A 13 8.50 2.52 -2.63
N CYS A 14 9.79 2.41 -2.95
CA CYS A 14 10.72 3.51 -2.80
C CYS A 14 10.84 4.36 -4.07
N PHE A 15 11.09 5.65 -3.90
CA PHE A 15 11.33 6.64 -4.95
C PHE A 15 12.73 7.23 -4.74
N ALA A 16 13.66 6.83 -5.59
CA ALA A 16 15.09 7.15 -5.48
C ALA A 16 15.53 8.07 -6.62
N GLY A 17 16.32 9.10 -6.32
CA GLY A 17 16.72 10.11 -7.31
C GLY A 17 17.58 11.19 -6.69
N PHE A 18 18.30 11.97 -7.50
CA PHE A 18 18.99 13.16 -7.01
C PHE A 18 18.02 14.18 -6.37
N SER A 19 18.55 15.17 -5.66
CA SER A 19 17.71 16.27 -5.18
C SER A 19 17.19 17.07 -6.38
N GLY A 20 15.98 17.61 -6.30
CA GLY A 20 15.42 18.48 -7.35
C GLY A 20 14.88 17.79 -8.62
N VAL A 21 14.99 16.47 -8.78
CA VAL A 21 14.52 15.75 -9.99
C VAL A 21 12.99 15.54 -10.08
N GLY A 22 12.21 16.21 -9.23
CA GLY A 22 10.74 16.13 -9.25
C GLY A 22 10.11 14.93 -8.52
N LYS A 23 10.86 14.20 -7.67
CA LYS A 23 10.32 13.06 -6.90
C LYS A 23 9.09 13.44 -6.08
N THR A 24 9.20 14.47 -5.26
CA THR A 24 8.12 14.91 -4.37
C THR A 24 6.90 15.34 -5.18
N THR A 25 7.08 16.03 -6.30
CA THR A 25 5.99 16.40 -7.22
C THR A 25 5.29 15.17 -7.82
N LEU A 26 6.03 14.15 -8.24
CA LEU A 26 5.42 12.91 -8.73
C LEU A 26 4.66 12.20 -7.61
N ILE A 27 5.25 12.11 -6.42
CA ILE A 27 4.62 11.47 -5.25
C ILE A 27 3.33 12.20 -4.88
N GLU A 28 3.31 13.53 -4.84
CA GLU A 28 2.11 14.34 -4.57
C GLU A 28 0.98 14.02 -5.57
N ARG A 29 1.31 13.93 -6.87
CA ARG A 29 0.36 13.56 -7.91
C ARG A 29 -0.17 12.14 -7.74
N LEU A 30 0.70 11.19 -7.39
CA LEU A 30 0.31 9.81 -7.11
C LEU A 30 -0.57 9.70 -5.87
N VAL A 31 -0.24 10.40 -4.78
CA VAL A 31 -1.06 10.44 -3.55
C VAL A 31 -2.46 10.98 -3.87
N THR A 32 -2.54 12.04 -4.66
CA THR A 32 -3.83 12.61 -5.10
C THR A 32 -4.65 11.57 -5.88
N ARG A 33 -4.03 10.91 -6.87
CA ARG A 33 -4.69 9.88 -7.69
C ARG A 33 -5.13 8.66 -6.88
N PHE A 34 -4.34 8.20 -5.89
CA PHE A 34 -4.73 7.11 -4.98
C PHE A 34 -5.85 7.50 -4.04
N HIS A 35 -5.87 8.76 -3.58
CA HIS A 35 -6.96 9.28 -2.75
C HIS A 35 -8.30 9.26 -3.49
N GLU A 36 -8.29 9.56 -4.80
CA GLU A 36 -9.48 9.43 -5.67
C GLU A 36 -9.99 7.97 -5.78
N GLU A 37 -9.13 6.97 -5.60
CA GLU A 37 -9.50 5.54 -5.50
C GLU A 37 -9.79 5.08 -4.06
N HIS A 38 -9.93 6.03 -3.12
CA HIS A 38 -10.12 5.74 -1.70
C HIS A 38 -9.03 4.86 -1.07
N THR A 39 -7.82 4.86 -1.64
CA THR A 39 -6.66 4.17 -1.08
C THR A 39 -5.91 5.10 -0.13
N ARG A 40 -5.68 4.66 1.12
CA ARG A 40 -4.96 5.44 2.12
C ARG A 40 -3.46 5.24 1.95
N ILE A 41 -2.77 6.32 1.58
CA ILE A 41 -1.32 6.31 1.36
C ILE A 41 -0.56 6.83 2.58
N GLY A 42 0.40 6.04 3.05
CA GLY A 42 1.45 6.51 3.94
C GLY A 42 2.59 7.14 3.14
N TYR A 43 3.09 8.30 3.56
CA TYR A 43 4.28 8.91 2.98
C TYR A 43 5.41 8.89 4.01
N TYR A 44 6.55 8.31 3.65
CA TYR A 44 7.71 8.24 4.51
C TYR A 44 8.94 8.81 3.81
N LYS A 45 9.44 9.93 4.32
CA LYS A 45 10.64 10.58 3.78
C LYS A 45 11.86 10.23 4.62
N HIS A 46 12.83 9.59 4.00
CA HIS A 46 14.14 9.39 4.61
C HIS A 46 15.10 10.50 4.15
N ASP A 47 15.18 11.56 4.96
CA ASP A 47 16.09 12.68 4.76
C ASP A 47 17.41 12.46 5.52
N SER A 48 18.55 12.67 4.87
CA SER A 48 19.88 12.61 5.50
C SER A 48 20.24 13.90 6.24
N HIS A 49 19.43 14.95 6.13
CA HIS A 49 19.67 16.23 6.78
C HIS A 49 18.91 16.34 8.12
N ARG A 50 19.45 17.12 9.07
CA ARG A 50 18.76 17.45 10.32
C ARG A 50 17.50 18.25 9.98
N PHE A 51 16.32 17.63 10.06
CA PHE A 51 15.05 18.33 9.87
C PHE A 51 14.59 18.99 11.17
N LYS A 52 13.88 20.12 11.06
CA LYS A 52 13.12 20.73 12.14
C LYS A 52 11.66 20.81 11.71
N MET A 53 10.80 20.04 12.36
CA MET A 53 9.36 20.04 12.10
C MET A 53 8.62 21.05 12.98
N ASP A 54 9.16 21.35 14.16
CA ASP A 54 8.54 22.28 15.11
C ASP A 54 8.93 23.74 14.85
N LYS A 55 8.06 24.67 15.26
CA LYS A 55 8.30 26.10 15.20
C LYS A 55 9.04 26.54 16.46
N ALA A 56 10.21 27.16 16.29
CA ALA A 56 11.01 27.67 17.40
C ALA A 56 10.19 28.61 18.30
N GLY A 57 10.32 28.43 19.61
CA GLY A 57 9.63 29.25 20.62
C GLY A 57 8.20 28.82 20.97
N LYS A 58 7.64 27.77 20.35
CA LYS A 58 6.36 27.17 20.76
C LYS A 58 6.53 26.20 21.93
N ASP A 59 5.44 25.89 22.62
CA ASP A 59 5.46 25.08 23.84
C ASP A 59 6.03 23.68 23.61
N THR A 60 5.68 23.05 22.48
CA THR A 60 6.23 21.74 22.07
C THR A 60 7.74 21.79 21.86
N ALA A 61 8.26 22.87 21.26
CA ALA A 61 9.69 23.06 21.04
C ALA A 61 10.42 23.28 22.37
N ARG A 62 9.85 24.09 23.26
CA ARG A 62 10.42 24.36 24.59
C ARG A 62 10.48 23.09 25.46
N VAL A 63 9.44 22.27 25.45
CA VAL A 63 9.39 21.01 26.20
C VAL A 63 10.38 19.99 25.61
N ARG A 64 10.54 19.95 24.28
CA ARG A 64 11.57 19.14 23.64
C ARG A 64 12.97 19.59 24.00
N ASP A 65 13.25 20.89 23.92
CA ASP A 65 14.55 21.47 24.28
C ASP A 65 14.87 21.27 25.77
N ALA A 66 13.85 21.13 26.62
CA ALA A 66 13.99 20.76 28.03
C ALA A 66 14.27 19.25 28.27
N GLY A 67 14.27 18.42 27.22
CA GLY A 67 14.67 17.01 27.27
C GLY A 67 13.55 15.98 27.09
N ALA A 68 12.36 16.37 26.64
CA ALA A 68 11.31 15.40 26.31
C ALA A 68 11.70 14.57 25.06
N GLY A 69 11.90 13.25 25.24
CA GLY A 69 12.26 12.35 24.15
C GLY A 69 11.12 12.03 23.17
N ILE A 70 9.88 12.36 23.54
CA ILE A 70 8.71 12.33 22.66
C ILE A 70 7.76 13.47 23.03
N VAL A 71 7.27 14.17 22.00
CA VAL A 71 6.27 15.23 22.11
C VAL A 71 5.12 14.91 21.16
N VAL A 72 3.90 15.00 21.68
CA VAL A 72 2.66 14.75 20.93
C VAL A 72 1.76 15.98 21.03
N ILE A 73 1.20 16.39 19.90
CA ILE A 73 0.19 17.44 19.80
C ILE A 73 -0.97 16.95 18.96
N ASN A 74 -2.21 17.29 19.31
CA ASN A 74 -3.38 16.92 18.52
C ASN A 74 -4.48 17.97 18.58
N ASP A 75 -5.37 17.91 17.60
CA ASP A 75 -6.65 18.60 17.53
C ASP A 75 -7.74 17.57 17.12
N PRO A 76 -9.00 17.96 16.84
CA PRO A 76 -10.05 17.03 16.43
C PRO A 76 -9.83 16.29 15.09
N THR A 77 -8.91 16.76 14.24
CA THR A 77 -8.70 16.25 12.87
C THR A 77 -7.26 15.80 12.59
N HIS A 78 -6.28 16.25 13.38
CA HIS A 78 -4.87 15.96 13.17
C HIS A 78 -4.15 15.67 14.47
N PHE A 79 -3.04 14.94 14.35
CA PHE A 79 -2.04 14.84 15.41
C PHE A 79 -0.64 14.88 14.80
N GLY A 80 0.32 15.33 15.58
CA GLY A 80 1.74 15.36 15.26
C GLY A 80 2.54 14.67 16.36
N VAL A 81 3.52 13.87 15.95
CA VAL A 81 4.46 13.23 16.87
C VAL A 81 5.86 13.63 16.47
N LEU A 82 6.62 14.12 17.44
CA LEU A 82 8.03 14.40 17.31
C LEU A 82 8.77 13.60 18.37
N ALA A 83 9.56 12.62 17.95
CA ALA A 83 10.22 11.69 18.84
C ALA A 83 11.70 11.53 18.48
N ASP A 84 12.50 11.19 19.48
CA ASP A 84 13.88 10.76 19.27
C ASP A 84 13.90 9.36 18.61
N ASN A 85 15.03 9.04 17.97
CA ASN A 85 15.15 7.81 17.17
C ASN A 85 14.99 6.53 18.00
N ASP A 86 15.22 6.58 19.32
CA ASP A 86 15.01 5.45 20.23
C ASP A 86 13.53 4.98 20.26
N PHE A 87 12.60 5.87 19.92
CA PHE A 87 11.15 5.56 19.83
C PHE A 87 10.70 5.21 18.40
N LYS A 88 11.58 5.26 17.42
CA LYS A 88 11.24 5.24 15.99
C LYS A 88 10.54 3.95 15.57
N GLN A 89 11.09 2.79 15.95
CA GLN A 89 10.64 1.50 15.43
C GLN A 89 9.16 1.25 15.73
N ARG A 90 8.70 1.46 16.96
CA ARG A 90 7.29 1.24 17.33
C ARG A 90 6.36 2.39 16.91
N THR A 91 6.88 3.59 16.73
CA THR A 91 6.05 4.77 16.41
C THR A 91 5.78 4.87 14.92
N VAL A 92 6.84 4.85 14.10
CA VAL A 92 6.75 5.07 12.65
C VAL A 92 6.10 3.88 11.94
N THR A 93 6.52 2.66 12.28
CA THR A 93 5.94 1.46 11.65
C THR A 93 4.47 1.32 11.99
N HIS A 94 4.09 1.44 13.27
CA HIS A 94 2.70 1.30 13.68
C HIS A 94 1.78 2.34 13.02
N ALA A 95 2.22 3.60 12.92
CA ALA A 95 1.43 4.66 12.29
C ALA A 95 1.25 4.40 10.78
N LEU A 96 2.33 4.08 10.06
CA LEU A 96 2.28 3.85 8.61
C LEU A 96 1.61 2.53 8.25
N GLU A 97 1.64 1.52 9.13
CA GLU A 97 0.97 0.24 8.91
C GLU A 97 -0.56 0.31 9.00
N GLN A 98 -1.13 1.45 9.42
CA GLN A 98 -2.57 1.71 9.31
C GLN A 98 -3.01 2.10 7.88
N CYS A 99 -2.06 2.47 7.03
CA CYS A 99 -2.29 2.79 5.61
C CYS A 99 -2.38 1.51 4.77
N ASP A 100 -2.97 1.63 3.59
CA ASP A 100 -3.13 0.50 2.66
C ASP A 100 -1.82 0.24 1.89
N CYS A 101 -1.05 1.30 1.61
CA CYS A 101 0.30 1.21 1.06
C CYS A 101 1.16 2.43 1.44
N ILE A 102 2.49 2.31 1.31
CA ILE A 102 3.47 3.31 1.72
C ILE A 102 4.35 3.72 0.53
N LEU A 103 4.45 5.03 0.26
CA LEU A 103 5.41 5.62 -0.66
C LEU A 103 6.60 6.15 0.13
N ILE A 104 7.80 5.61 -0.15
CA ILE A 104 9.03 6.00 0.53
C ILE A 104 9.84 6.93 -0.37
N GLU A 105 10.05 8.19 0.02
CA GLU A 105 11.02 9.06 -0.64
C GLU A 105 12.40 8.86 0.01
N GLY A 106 13.34 8.24 -0.72
CA GLY A 106 14.68 7.95 -0.22
C GLY A 106 15.07 6.49 -0.40
N TYR A 107 15.82 5.94 0.57
CA TYR A 107 16.26 4.53 0.57
C TYR A 107 16.98 4.07 -0.70
N LYS A 108 17.77 4.97 -1.31
CA LYS A 108 18.45 4.75 -2.59
C LYS A 108 19.34 3.50 -2.58
N GLN A 109 20.06 3.30 -1.48
CA GLN A 109 21.00 2.18 -1.26
C GLN A 109 20.34 0.94 -0.65
N SER A 110 19.03 0.97 -0.37
CA SER A 110 18.32 -0.20 0.16
C SER A 110 18.15 -1.26 -0.94
N PRO A 111 17.98 -2.55 -0.60
CA PRO A 111 17.66 -3.59 -1.58
C PRO A 111 16.18 -3.58 -2.01
N PHE A 112 15.37 -2.67 -1.46
CA PHE A 112 13.93 -2.66 -1.68
C PHE A 112 13.54 -2.28 -3.10
N ASN A 113 12.34 -2.72 -3.50
CA ASN A 113 11.73 -2.35 -4.77
C ASN A 113 11.61 -0.82 -4.85
N LYS A 114 12.07 -0.25 -5.97
CA LYS A 114 12.16 1.20 -6.15
C LYS A 114 11.98 1.64 -7.60
N ILE A 115 11.43 2.84 -7.74
CA ILE A 115 11.44 3.63 -8.97
C ILE A 115 12.63 4.59 -8.89
N VAL A 116 13.45 4.63 -9.94
CA VAL A 116 14.67 5.45 -9.98
C VAL A 116 14.50 6.61 -10.96
N PHE A 117 14.80 7.82 -10.50
CA PHE A 117 14.76 9.03 -11.30
C PHE A 117 16.14 9.37 -11.80
N LEU A 118 16.24 9.63 -13.10
CA LEU A 118 17.41 10.22 -13.73
C LEU A 118 17.46 11.73 -13.45
N ASP A 119 18.67 12.30 -13.41
CA ASP A 119 18.82 13.75 -13.51
C ASP A 119 18.52 14.26 -14.94
N ALA A 120 18.71 15.57 -15.16
CA ALA A 120 18.42 16.19 -16.45
C ALA A 120 19.39 15.74 -17.56
N GLU A 121 20.53 15.15 -17.18
CA GLU A 121 21.56 14.63 -18.07
C GLU A 121 21.42 13.11 -18.30
N GLY A 122 20.43 12.46 -17.69
CA GLY A 122 20.19 11.02 -17.84
C GLY A 122 21.04 10.14 -16.91
N LYS A 123 21.72 10.72 -15.92
CA LYS A 123 22.57 9.99 -14.99
C LYS A 123 21.76 9.33 -13.87
N LEU A 124 22.25 8.17 -13.44
CA LEU A 124 21.68 7.44 -12.32
C LEU A 124 22.19 7.95 -10.96
N PRO A 125 21.34 7.97 -9.92
CA PRO A 125 21.73 8.29 -8.55
C PRO A 125 22.41 7.12 -7.82
N ILE A 126 22.37 5.91 -8.40
CA ILE A 126 22.88 4.65 -7.85
C ILE A 126 23.43 3.77 -9.00
N PRO A 127 24.28 2.76 -8.72
CA PRO A 127 24.74 1.81 -9.73
C PRO A 127 23.58 1.14 -10.48
N SER A 128 23.73 0.91 -11.79
CA SER A 128 22.67 0.33 -12.65
C SER A 128 22.32 -1.11 -12.30
N ASP A 129 23.23 -1.83 -11.67
CA ASP A 129 23.08 -3.20 -11.16
C ASP A 129 22.53 -3.26 -9.73
N SER A 130 22.17 -2.10 -9.15
CA SER A 130 21.61 -2.06 -7.79
C SER A 130 20.33 -2.89 -7.71
N PRO A 131 20.16 -3.73 -6.67
CA PRO A 131 18.96 -4.55 -6.52
C PRO A 131 17.70 -3.70 -6.35
N GLY A 132 16.57 -4.25 -6.78
CA GLY A 132 15.25 -3.67 -6.54
C GLY A 132 14.86 -2.52 -7.47
N ILE A 133 15.65 -2.18 -8.49
CA ILE A 133 15.20 -1.25 -9.54
C ILE A 133 14.04 -1.91 -10.31
N ARG A 134 12.87 -1.27 -10.31
CA ARG A 134 11.65 -1.79 -10.97
C ARG A 134 11.12 -0.91 -12.08
N ALA A 135 11.46 0.38 -12.09
CA ALA A 135 11.16 1.29 -13.18
C ALA A 135 12.12 2.49 -13.15
N ILE A 136 12.29 3.13 -14.29
CA ILE A 136 13.08 4.36 -14.45
C ILE A 136 12.14 5.51 -14.83
N VAL A 137 12.37 6.68 -14.23
CA VAL A 137 11.68 7.93 -14.57
C VAL A 137 12.69 8.94 -15.11
N HIS A 138 12.39 9.55 -16.25
CA HIS A 138 13.26 10.54 -16.90
C HIS A 138 12.54 11.88 -17.14
N GLN A 139 13.33 12.92 -17.45
CA GLN A 139 12.85 14.30 -17.59
C GLN A 139 13.04 14.83 -19.03
N GLY A 140 12.97 13.94 -20.02
CA GLY A 140 13.18 14.27 -21.45
C GLY A 140 14.44 13.66 -22.07
N THR A 141 15.37 13.16 -21.26
CA THR A 141 16.47 12.30 -21.73
C THR A 141 16.00 10.86 -21.89
N GLY A 142 16.37 10.18 -22.97
CA GLY A 142 16.04 8.75 -23.15
C GLY A 142 16.63 7.86 -22.05
N ALA A 143 16.22 6.58 -22.01
CA ALA A 143 16.77 5.62 -21.06
C ALA A 143 18.24 5.28 -21.36
N PRO A 144 19.05 5.00 -20.33
CA PRO A 144 20.29 4.26 -20.49
C PRO A 144 20.02 2.88 -21.13
N GLU A 145 20.81 2.50 -22.14
CA GLU A 145 20.72 1.21 -22.86
C GLU A 145 20.56 -0.02 -21.95
N PRO A 146 21.28 -0.16 -20.81
CA PRO A 146 21.19 -1.37 -19.98
C PRO A 146 19.79 -1.66 -19.43
N PHE A 147 18.95 -0.64 -19.23
CA PHE A 147 17.60 -0.85 -18.69
C PHE A 147 16.61 -1.31 -19.76
N ILE A 148 16.83 -0.90 -21.00
CA ILE A 148 16.05 -1.35 -22.15
C ILE A 148 16.26 -2.86 -22.34
N GLU A 149 17.52 -3.32 -22.29
CA GLU A 149 17.87 -4.74 -22.43
C GLU A 149 17.29 -5.61 -21.30
N GLN A 150 17.25 -5.08 -20.08
CA GLN A 150 16.67 -5.77 -18.92
C GLN A 150 15.13 -5.76 -18.88
N GLY A 151 14.48 -5.05 -19.81
CA GLY A 151 13.03 -4.90 -19.83
C GLY A 151 12.47 -4.08 -18.65
N ILE A 152 13.30 -3.21 -18.04
CA ILE A 152 12.83 -2.32 -16.97
C ILE A 152 11.98 -1.20 -17.60
N PRO A 153 10.72 -1.01 -17.17
CA PRO A 153 9.86 0.05 -17.69
C PRO A 153 10.49 1.44 -17.54
N LEU A 154 10.39 2.23 -18.60
CA LEU A 154 10.79 3.63 -18.65
C LEU A 154 9.56 4.51 -18.77
N PHE A 155 9.48 5.54 -17.93
CA PHE A 155 8.40 6.53 -17.97
C PHE A 155 8.96 7.94 -18.03
N HIS A 156 8.36 8.79 -18.86
CA HIS A 156 8.54 10.22 -18.71
C HIS A 156 7.84 10.68 -17.43
N ARG A 157 8.43 11.62 -16.68
CA ARG A 157 7.90 12.06 -15.36
C ARG A 157 6.45 12.57 -15.39
N ASP A 158 5.99 13.03 -16.55
CA ASP A 158 4.64 13.56 -16.76
C ASP A 158 3.63 12.50 -17.23
N GLU A 159 4.05 11.25 -17.43
CA GLU A 159 3.15 10.13 -17.72
C GLU A 159 2.49 9.57 -16.45
N ILE A 160 1.79 10.45 -15.72
CA ILE A 160 1.27 10.19 -14.37
C ILE A 160 0.38 8.94 -14.32
N GLU A 161 -0.56 8.79 -15.26
CA GLU A 161 -1.46 7.62 -15.26
C GLU A 161 -0.71 6.30 -15.50
N LYS A 162 0.30 6.28 -16.39
CA LYS A 162 1.10 5.07 -16.62
C LYS A 162 1.92 4.70 -15.39
N ILE A 163 2.50 5.70 -14.74
CA ILE A 163 3.26 5.50 -13.49
C ILE A 163 2.32 5.04 -12.38
N PHE A 164 1.12 5.63 -12.28
CA PHE A 164 0.10 5.23 -11.33
C PHE A 164 -0.30 3.77 -11.52
N ASP A 165 -0.63 3.35 -12.75
CA ASP A 165 -0.99 1.96 -13.06
C ASP A 165 0.13 0.98 -12.68
N PHE A 166 1.38 1.36 -12.95
CA PHE A 166 2.54 0.58 -12.55
C PHE A 166 2.67 0.43 -11.02
N VAL A 167 2.57 1.55 -10.28
CA VAL A 167 2.66 1.59 -8.81
C VAL A 167 1.48 0.85 -8.17
N ASN A 168 0.26 1.05 -8.67
CA ASN A 168 -0.94 0.36 -8.22
C ASN A 168 -0.83 -1.15 -8.49
N GLY A 169 -0.35 -1.54 -9.68
CA GLY A 169 -0.09 -2.93 -10.02
C GLY A 169 0.95 -3.57 -9.10
N HIS A 170 1.98 -2.84 -8.69
CA HIS A 170 2.93 -3.29 -7.67
C HIS A 170 2.23 -3.59 -6.34
N PHE A 171 1.42 -2.67 -5.82
CA PHE A 171 0.71 -2.89 -4.56
C PHE A 171 -0.31 -4.02 -4.62
N LYS A 172 -1.06 -4.14 -5.73
CA LYS A 172 -1.99 -5.26 -5.94
C LYS A 172 -1.30 -6.63 -5.94
N ARG A 173 -0.07 -6.73 -6.44
CA ARG A 173 0.73 -7.97 -6.36
C ARG A 173 1.26 -8.26 -4.97
N CYS A 174 1.45 -7.24 -4.15
CA CYS A 174 1.84 -7.40 -2.75
C CYS A 174 0.66 -7.68 -1.82
N ALA A 175 -0.58 -7.41 -2.25
CA ALA A 175 -1.77 -7.69 -1.48
C ALA A 175 -1.91 -9.20 -1.26
N SER A 176 -2.22 -9.59 -0.03
CA SER A 176 -2.55 -10.99 0.28
C SER A 176 -3.84 -11.38 -0.41
N GLU A 177 -3.96 -12.66 -0.79
CA GLU A 177 -5.23 -13.18 -1.29
C GLU A 177 -6.32 -13.00 -0.24
N LEU A 178 -7.45 -12.44 -0.67
CA LEU A 178 -8.60 -12.28 0.19
C LEU A 178 -9.53 -13.47 -0.01
N PHE A 179 -9.75 -14.22 1.06
CA PHE A 179 -10.70 -15.32 1.08
C PHE A 179 -11.98 -14.94 1.80
N GLY A 180 -13.12 -15.22 1.17
CA GLY A 180 -14.44 -15.06 1.78
C GLY A 180 -14.91 -16.38 2.38
N ALA A 181 -15.68 -16.33 3.47
CA ALA A 181 -16.36 -17.50 4.02
C ALA A 181 -17.85 -17.21 4.18
N VAL A 182 -18.69 -18.10 3.65
CA VAL A 182 -20.15 -18.06 3.83
C VAL A 182 -20.55 -19.29 4.62
N PHE A 183 -21.07 -19.06 5.82
CA PHE A 183 -21.56 -20.12 6.70
C PHE A 183 -23.02 -20.43 6.38
N VAL A 184 -23.27 -21.62 5.84
CA VAL A 184 -24.61 -22.06 5.44
C VAL A 184 -25.25 -22.78 6.63
N GLY A 185 -26.19 -22.09 7.29
CA GLY A 185 -26.95 -22.66 8.40
C GLY A 185 -27.85 -23.82 7.97
N GLY A 186 -28.16 -24.75 8.88
CA GLY A 186 -29.00 -25.92 8.61
C GLY A 186 -30.51 -25.68 8.77
N GLN A 187 -31.23 -26.75 9.14
CA GLN A 187 -32.66 -26.71 9.44
C GLN A 187 -32.98 -25.75 10.60
N SER A 188 -33.98 -24.90 10.41
CA SER A 188 -34.48 -24.02 11.45
C SER A 188 -35.64 -24.68 12.18
N THR A 189 -35.47 -24.94 13.47
CA THR A 189 -36.55 -25.45 14.34
C THR A 189 -37.74 -24.49 14.40
N ARG A 190 -37.48 -23.18 14.37
CA ARG A 190 -38.52 -22.15 14.40
C ARG A 190 -39.30 -22.01 13.08
N MET A 191 -38.63 -22.24 11.95
CA MET A 191 -39.26 -22.04 10.64
C MET A 191 -39.73 -23.32 9.97
N GLY A 192 -39.38 -24.49 10.51
CA GLY A 192 -39.69 -25.79 9.90
C GLY A 192 -39.03 -26.03 8.53
N LYS A 193 -38.14 -25.13 8.10
CA LYS A 193 -37.41 -25.18 6.84
C LYS A 193 -35.98 -24.65 7.01
N PRO A 194 -35.05 -24.99 6.10
CA PRO A 194 -33.69 -24.48 6.20
C PRO A 194 -33.63 -22.95 6.10
N LYS A 195 -32.80 -22.31 6.93
CA LYS A 195 -32.68 -20.84 6.89
C LYS A 195 -32.05 -20.35 5.57
N PHE A 196 -31.18 -21.17 4.98
CA PHE A 196 -30.51 -20.88 3.72
C PHE A 196 -31.41 -20.97 2.49
N SER A 197 -32.57 -21.64 2.58
CA SER A 197 -33.53 -21.75 1.48
C SER A 197 -34.52 -20.57 1.43
N LEU A 198 -34.36 -19.58 2.30
CA LEU A 198 -35.08 -18.31 2.19
C LEU A 198 -34.64 -17.56 0.92
N THR A 199 -35.61 -17.30 0.06
CA THR A 199 -35.44 -16.52 -1.17
C THR A 199 -35.95 -15.09 -0.98
N TYR A 200 -35.20 -14.15 -1.53
CA TYR A 200 -35.56 -12.74 -1.66
C TYR A 200 -35.38 -12.38 -3.13
N ASP A 201 -36.45 -11.91 -3.77
CA ASP A 201 -36.46 -11.61 -5.22
C ASP A 201 -36.01 -12.81 -6.08
N GLY A 202 -36.39 -14.02 -5.67
CA GLY A 202 -36.05 -15.26 -6.38
C GLY A 202 -34.64 -15.82 -6.14
N ILE A 203 -33.81 -15.13 -5.34
CA ILE A 203 -32.42 -15.53 -5.04
C ILE A 203 -32.29 -15.91 -3.57
N SER A 204 -31.59 -17.00 -3.25
CA SER A 204 -31.36 -17.38 -1.84
C SER A 204 -30.45 -16.38 -1.12
N GLY A 205 -30.64 -16.20 0.19
CA GLY A 205 -29.72 -15.36 0.98
C GLY A 205 -28.25 -15.79 0.88
N THR A 206 -28.00 -17.10 0.81
CA THR A 206 -26.67 -17.68 0.58
C THR A 206 -26.10 -17.29 -0.77
N GLU A 207 -26.89 -17.41 -1.84
CA GLU A 207 -26.47 -17.02 -3.19
C GLU A 207 -26.14 -15.52 -3.26
N LYS A 208 -26.95 -14.68 -2.62
CA LYS A 208 -26.70 -13.24 -2.54
C LYS A 208 -25.38 -12.95 -1.82
N ALA A 209 -25.10 -13.63 -0.71
CA ALA A 209 -23.85 -13.47 0.04
C ALA A 209 -22.63 -13.93 -0.78
N VAL A 210 -22.70 -15.09 -1.43
CA VAL A 210 -21.63 -15.60 -2.29
C VAL A 210 -21.36 -14.66 -3.45
N LYS A 211 -22.40 -14.25 -4.20
CA LYS A 211 -22.26 -13.29 -5.32
C LYS A 211 -21.68 -11.95 -4.88
N LEU A 212 -21.94 -11.52 -3.65
CA LEU A 212 -21.38 -10.30 -3.12
C LEU A 212 -19.89 -10.47 -2.79
N LEU A 213 -19.53 -11.53 -2.06
CA LEU A 213 -18.13 -11.80 -1.68
C LEU A 213 -17.24 -12.14 -2.88
N SER A 214 -17.72 -12.91 -3.86
CA SER A 214 -16.96 -13.29 -5.05
C SER A 214 -16.49 -12.11 -5.90
N LYS A 215 -17.07 -10.91 -5.72
CA LYS A 215 -16.60 -9.67 -6.38
C LYS A 215 -15.32 -9.12 -5.77
N PHE A 216 -15.03 -9.45 -4.51
CA PHE A 216 -13.94 -8.85 -3.73
C PHE A 216 -12.91 -9.89 -3.30
N CYS A 217 -13.32 -11.16 -3.16
CA CYS A 217 -12.46 -12.24 -2.72
C CYS A 217 -11.89 -13.00 -3.93
N ASN A 218 -10.62 -13.38 -3.84
CA ASN A 218 -9.96 -14.29 -4.78
C ASN A 218 -10.69 -15.64 -4.83
N LYS A 219 -11.21 -16.09 -3.67
CA LYS A 219 -11.97 -17.33 -3.52
C LYS A 219 -12.98 -17.21 -2.38
N VAL A 220 -14.13 -17.85 -2.51
CA VAL A 220 -15.17 -17.89 -1.47
C VAL A 220 -15.42 -19.34 -1.05
N PHE A 221 -15.32 -19.60 0.25
CA PHE A 221 -15.58 -20.91 0.84
C PHE A 221 -17.01 -20.99 1.39
N LEU A 222 -17.75 -22.01 0.96
CA LEU A 222 -19.06 -22.38 1.48
C LEU A 222 -18.87 -23.42 2.59
N SER A 223 -18.95 -22.98 3.84
CA SER A 223 -18.91 -23.90 4.99
C SER A 223 -20.30 -24.44 5.27
N SER A 224 -20.45 -25.76 5.17
CA SER A 224 -21.76 -26.40 5.27
C SER A 224 -21.69 -27.85 5.71
N ARG A 225 -22.79 -28.39 6.24
CA ARG A 225 -22.89 -29.84 6.47
C ARG A 225 -22.93 -30.57 5.14
N ALA A 226 -22.25 -31.72 5.04
CA ALA A 226 -22.11 -32.50 3.80
C ALA A 226 -23.45 -32.94 3.17
N ASP A 227 -24.48 -33.12 3.99
CA ASP A 227 -25.82 -33.56 3.60
C ASP A 227 -26.69 -32.45 2.97
N LEU A 228 -26.22 -31.20 2.97
CA LEU A 228 -26.93 -30.09 2.34
C LEU A 228 -26.72 -30.08 0.82
N ASP A 229 -27.81 -29.99 0.06
CA ASP A 229 -27.75 -29.72 -1.37
C ASP A 229 -27.45 -28.23 -1.60
N MET A 230 -26.36 -27.95 -2.32
CA MET A 230 -25.89 -26.60 -2.64
C MET A 230 -26.32 -26.14 -4.04
N GLY A 231 -27.00 -26.98 -4.81
CA GLY A 231 -27.59 -26.62 -6.10
C GLY A 231 -26.61 -25.92 -7.04
N SER A 232 -26.98 -24.72 -7.52
CA SER A 232 -26.18 -23.90 -8.43
C SER A 232 -25.05 -23.13 -7.75
N LEU A 233 -24.95 -23.12 -6.41
CA LEU A 233 -23.97 -22.30 -5.68
C LEU A 233 -22.52 -22.73 -5.93
N THR A 234 -22.29 -24.04 -6.08
CA THR A 234 -20.97 -24.60 -6.42
C THR A 234 -20.59 -24.41 -7.88
N LYS A 235 -21.52 -23.95 -8.72
CA LYS A 235 -21.27 -23.61 -10.14
C LYS A 235 -20.82 -22.16 -10.33
N ILE A 236 -20.82 -21.36 -9.25
CA ILE A 236 -20.29 -20.00 -9.29
C ILE A 236 -18.76 -20.12 -9.34
N ASN A 237 -18.13 -19.49 -10.33
CA ASN A 237 -16.67 -19.43 -10.44
C ASN A 237 -16.06 -18.93 -9.13
N ASN A 238 -14.89 -19.44 -8.74
CA ASN A 238 -14.15 -19.11 -7.51
C ASN A 238 -14.79 -19.50 -6.18
N VAL A 239 -15.82 -20.36 -6.20
CA VAL A 239 -16.48 -20.87 -5.01
C VAL A 239 -16.08 -22.33 -4.75
N GLU A 240 -15.70 -22.63 -3.51
CA GLU A 240 -15.39 -23.98 -3.05
C GLU A 240 -16.24 -24.33 -1.83
N ARG A 241 -16.75 -25.57 -1.78
CA ARG A 241 -17.43 -26.09 -0.59
C ARG A 241 -16.43 -26.80 0.32
N ILE A 242 -16.45 -26.45 1.60
CA ILE A 242 -15.66 -27.07 2.67
C ILE A 242 -16.55 -27.59 3.79
#